data_AF-A0A1H6HDW6-F1
#
_entry.id   AF-A0A1H6HDW6-F1
#
_cell.length_a   1.000
_cell.length_b   1.000
_cell.length_c   1.000
_cell.angle_alpha   90.00
_cell.angle_beta   90.00
_cell.angle_gamma   90.00
#
_symmetry.space_group_name_H-M   'P 1'
#
loop_
_entity.id
_entity.type
_entity.pdbx_description
1 polymer ?
#
loop_
_entity_poly.entity_id
_entity_poly.type
_entity_poly.pdbx_seq_one_letter_code
_entity_poly.pdbx_strand_id
1 'polypeptide(L)'
;MRKLFCLFSLFFCYFIYAQCTSCSIQNPADPDYHFPDNTTVCFTSDMIFNNPTFGTNSKICIASGVTLQFQNNISGVANAPLSFEVHGTLNFNQALTSIADLDIHVYSTGNITVGGGNGNLTMNGQVNTISNEGVIDLGVLQLGDNTSNTIDNYGNLNINGNLNMSSSAATLFKNEGGGLILLSGNYGNTEQSVYVNCGTIISQSGFNINGGKIINTGIFTVGGDINLSGSSSEIYNFGLFTSTGNMNNAPSDAVIYNEGELALNQFQGGNAAIQGPSSSAKKGYVVLQNAIQTGNVVIGPNLDFRRTTGISDQSTVFMNSNPSFLSNVTYDCASDNSCSAPLIINPGFCPAINGDLPPMAIDDAYTIVAGGSSAGVVLDNDFETYGGAQATLSNVILSQISTSNPNISLNTADGHILAAPGTPPGTYQLVYQICQTAAPSNCDTATVTVTIQGIVPCYKPAVTAGTVLSADFGITSLSRADSGGNNWPGIRKGAWAVLESRNKGFVLNRLTDAQVAAIPLADLKEGMLVYNTTQNCLQVNTDGTAAGWKCFNTQTCPD
;
A
#
# COMPACT_ATOMS: atom_id res chain seq x y z
N MET A 1 -16.65 22.55 -36.54
CA MET A 1 -15.65 21.56 -37.00
C MET A 1 -15.18 20.82 -35.75
N ARG A 2 -15.91 19.82 -35.25
CA ARG A 2 -15.86 18.37 -35.54
C ARG A 2 -14.43 17.77 -35.51
N LYS A 3 -14.31 16.68 -34.71
CA LYS A 3 -13.18 15.73 -34.49
C LYS A 3 -12.31 16.13 -33.28
N LEU A 4 -12.01 15.28 -32.29
CA LEU A 4 -11.96 13.82 -32.28
C LEU A 4 -12.09 13.34 -30.81
N PHE A 5 -13.17 12.64 -30.46
CA PHE A 5 -13.22 11.86 -29.22
C PHE A 5 -12.49 10.54 -29.49
N CYS A 6 -11.35 10.33 -28.84
CA CYS A 6 -10.70 9.01 -28.78
C CYS A 6 -11.56 8.09 -27.92
N LEU A 7 -12.27 7.16 -28.58
CA LEU A 7 -12.85 6.00 -27.94
C LEU A 7 -11.70 5.05 -27.59
N PHE A 8 -11.28 5.04 -26.33
CA PHE A 8 -10.37 4.03 -25.79
C PHE A 8 -11.18 2.74 -25.64
N SER A 9 -11.22 1.92 -26.69
CA SER A 9 -11.67 0.54 -26.57
C SER A 9 -10.62 -0.19 -25.74
N LEU A 10 -10.91 -0.42 -24.46
CA LEU A 10 -10.25 -1.48 -23.70
C LEU A 10 -10.53 -2.80 -24.43
N PHE A 11 -9.60 -3.23 -25.27
CA PHE A 11 -9.43 -4.65 -25.54
C PHE A 11 -8.92 -5.27 -24.23
N PHE A 12 -9.83 -5.70 -23.37
CA PHE A 12 -9.53 -6.77 -22.43
C PHE A 12 -9.20 -7.99 -23.30
N CYS A 13 -7.93 -8.16 -23.60
CA CYS A 13 -7.41 -9.43 -24.06
C CYS A 13 -7.59 -10.37 -22.86
N TYR A 14 -8.74 -11.06 -22.83
CA TYR A 14 -8.95 -12.20 -21.94
C TYR A 14 -7.89 -13.22 -22.35
N PHE A 15 -6.74 -13.20 -21.68
CA PHE A 15 -5.83 -14.33 -21.71
C PHE A 15 -6.63 -15.50 -21.13
N ILE A 16 -7.23 -16.29 -22.02
CA ILE A 16 -7.70 -17.63 -21.68
C ILE A 16 -6.42 -18.42 -21.40
N TYR A 17 -5.89 -18.30 -20.19
CA TYR A 17 -4.96 -19.30 -19.69
C TYR A 17 -5.69 -20.63 -19.80
N ALA A 18 -5.05 -21.63 -20.42
CA ALA A 18 -5.58 -22.98 -20.41
C ALA A 18 -5.76 -23.38 -18.94
N GLN A 19 -7.01 -23.55 -18.50
CA GLN A 19 -7.33 -24.01 -17.15
C GLN A 19 -6.92 -25.47 -17.02
N CYS A 20 -6.53 -25.91 -15.82
CA CYS A 20 -6.09 -27.29 -15.57
C CYS A 20 -4.93 -27.72 -16.50
N THR A 21 -3.77 -27.05 -16.40
CA THR A 21 -2.56 -27.51 -17.13
C THR A 21 -1.90 -28.70 -16.44
N SER A 22 -1.08 -29.47 -17.17
CA SER A 22 -0.28 -30.57 -16.63
C SER A 22 -1.06 -31.79 -16.11
N CYS A 23 -2.20 -32.09 -16.73
CA CYS A 23 -3.00 -33.29 -16.42
C CYS A 23 -2.22 -34.58 -16.69
N SER A 24 -2.05 -35.41 -15.65
CA SER A 24 -1.54 -36.77 -15.79
C SER A 24 -2.64 -37.73 -16.27
N ILE A 25 -3.86 -37.51 -15.80
CA ILE A 25 -5.06 -38.30 -16.11
C ILE A 25 -6.21 -37.34 -16.43
N GLN A 26 -7.09 -37.70 -17.37
CA GLN A 26 -8.28 -36.92 -17.72
C GLN A 26 -9.54 -37.77 -17.66
N ASN A 27 -10.58 -37.26 -17.02
CA ASN A 27 -11.93 -37.84 -16.94
C ASN A 27 -11.95 -39.37 -16.69
N PRO A 28 -11.36 -39.89 -15.59
CA PRO A 28 -11.39 -41.32 -15.30
C PRO A 28 -12.84 -41.79 -15.13
N ALA A 29 -13.20 -42.89 -15.80
CA ALA A 29 -14.60 -43.33 -15.90
C ALA A 29 -15.10 -44.21 -14.74
N ASP A 30 -14.20 -44.65 -13.85
CA ASP A 30 -14.55 -45.53 -12.73
C ASP A 30 -15.25 -44.74 -11.61
N PRO A 31 -16.51 -45.02 -11.24
CA PRO A 31 -17.19 -44.32 -10.16
C PRO A 31 -16.53 -44.47 -8.78
N ASP A 32 -15.70 -45.51 -8.56
CA ASP A 32 -14.98 -45.75 -7.32
C ASP A 32 -13.45 -45.56 -7.50
N TYR A 33 -13.08 -44.63 -8.40
CA TYR A 33 -11.69 -44.40 -8.79
C TYR A 33 -10.75 -44.10 -7.61
N HIS A 34 -9.61 -44.78 -7.63
CA HIS A 34 -8.46 -44.43 -6.80
C HIS A 34 -7.61 -43.37 -7.51
N PHE A 35 -7.55 -42.17 -6.95
CA PHE A 35 -6.70 -41.07 -7.39
C PHE A 35 -5.24 -41.37 -7.00
N PRO A 36 -4.33 -41.62 -7.96
CA PRO A 36 -2.99 -42.11 -7.62
C PRO A 36 -2.07 -41.06 -7.00
N ASP A 37 -1.00 -41.54 -6.36
CA ASP A 37 0.06 -40.72 -5.78
C ASP A 37 0.70 -39.76 -6.80
N ASN A 38 0.92 -38.50 -6.40
CA ASN A 38 1.63 -37.49 -7.19
C ASN A 38 1.08 -37.29 -8.61
N THR A 39 -0.23 -37.42 -8.78
CA THR A 39 -0.90 -37.21 -10.08
C THR A 39 -1.82 -36.00 -10.06
N THR A 40 -1.88 -35.33 -11.22
CA THR A 40 -2.91 -34.32 -11.50
C THR A 40 -4.02 -34.94 -12.33
N VAL A 41 -5.22 -35.03 -11.78
CA VAL A 41 -6.43 -35.54 -12.46
C VAL A 41 -7.32 -34.36 -12.85
N CYS A 42 -7.60 -34.25 -14.14
CA CYS A 42 -8.38 -33.13 -14.67
C CYS A 42 -9.76 -33.58 -15.17
N PHE A 43 -10.75 -32.72 -14.93
CA PHE A 43 -12.13 -32.91 -15.33
C PHE A 43 -12.55 -31.84 -16.34
N THR A 44 -12.93 -32.27 -17.54
CA THR A 44 -13.42 -31.42 -18.63
C THR A 44 -14.87 -31.74 -19.03
N SER A 45 -15.50 -32.67 -18.32
CA SER A 45 -16.91 -33.06 -18.45
C SER A 45 -17.44 -33.45 -17.08
N ASP A 46 -18.76 -33.35 -16.89
CA ASP A 46 -19.39 -33.68 -15.61
C ASP A 46 -19.14 -35.13 -15.20
N MET A 47 -18.81 -35.34 -13.93
CA MET A 47 -18.45 -36.65 -13.39
C MET A 47 -19.03 -36.84 -11.98
N ILE A 48 -19.40 -38.08 -11.67
CA ILE A 48 -19.92 -38.47 -10.36
C ILE A 48 -19.10 -39.67 -9.87
N PHE A 49 -18.56 -39.56 -8.66
CA PHE A 49 -17.86 -40.64 -7.96
C PHE A 49 -18.63 -41.02 -6.70
N ASN A 50 -18.71 -42.32 -6.45
CA ASN A 50 -19.42 -42.87 -5.30
C ASN A 50 -18.47 -42.94 -4.10
N ASN A 51 -17.39 -43.73 -4.20
CA ASN A 51 -16.43 -43.97 -3.11
C ASN A 51 -14.99 -43.72 -3.59
N PRO A 52 -14.63 -42.47 -3.93
CA PRO A 52 -13.26 -42.17 -4.34
C PRO A 52 -12.27 -42.39 -3.18
N THR A 53 -11.05 -42.82 -3.51
CA THR A 53 -9.93 -42.84 -2.56
C THR A 53 -8.76 -42.04 -3.12
N PHE A 54 -7.99 -41.40 -2.24
CA PHE A 54 -6.92 -40.51 -2.66
C PHE A 54 -5.57 -40.99 -2.15
N GLY A 55 -4.60 -41.08 -3.07
CA GLY A 55 -3.20 -41.26 -2.77
C GLY A 55 -2.58 -39.99 -2.18
N THR A 56 -1.27 -40.06 -1.94
CA THR A 56 -0.44 -38.96 -1.45
C THR A 56 -0.24 -37.90 -2.53
N ASN A 57 -0.37 -36.62 -2.16
CA ASN A 57 -0.13 -35.48 -3.06
C ASN A 57 -0.97 -35.53 -4.36
N SER A 58 -2.19 -36.08 -4.29
CA SER A 58 -3.10 -36.09 -5.43
C SER A 58 -3.69 -34.69 -5.64
N LYS A 59 -3.72 -34.24 -6.91
CA LYS A 59 -4.27 -32.95 -7.31
C LYS A 59 -5.44 -33.13 -8.26
N ILE A 60 -6.54 -32.45 -7.99
CA ILE A 60 -7.77 -32.51 -8.76
C ILE A 60 -8.04 -31.14 -9.34
N CYS A 61 -8.20 -31.05 -10.66
CA CYS A 61 -8.58 -29.80 -11.32
C CYS A 61 -9.91 -29.95 -12.06
N ILE A 62 -10.83 -29.02 -11.80
CA ILE A 62 -12.19 -29.02 -12.35
C ILE A 62 -12.32 -27.80 -13.25
N ALA A 63 -12.43 -28.02 -14.56
CA ALA A 63 -12.53 -26.93 -15.53
C ALA A 63 -13.82 -26.12 -15.37
N SER A 64 -13.82 -24.88 -15.86
CA SER A 64 -15.01 -24.01 -15.80
C SER A 64 -16.21 -24.65 -16.52
N GLY A 65 -17.39 -24.54 -15.90
CA GLY A 65 -18.63 -25.12 -16.41
C GLY A 65 -18.78 -26.64 -16.19
N VAL A 66 -17.79 -27.30 -15.59
CA VAL A 66 -17.83 -28.74 -15.26
C VAL A 66 -18.24 -28.95 -13.81
N THR A 67 -19.07 -29.95 -13.56
CA THR A 67 -19.45 -30.38 -12.20
C THR A 67 -18.80 -31.72 -11.86
N LEU A 68 -17.99 -31.73 -10.80
CA LEU A 68 -17.49 -32.93 -10.16
C LEU A 68 -18.27 -33.18 -8.88
N GLN A 69 -18.93 -34.33 -8.78
CA GLN A 69 -19.71 -34.70 -7.61
C GLN A 69 -19.14 -35.93 -6.89
N PHE A 70 -18.99 -35.81 -5.57
CA PHE A 70 -18.67 -36.92 -4.67
C PHE A 70 -19.91 -37.29 -3.84
N GLN A 71 -20.36 -38.54 -3.95
CA GLN A 71 -21.57 -38.99 -3.26
C GLN A 71 -21.34 -39.30 -1.79
N ASN A 72 -20.22 -39.96 -1.46
CA ASN A 72 -19.88 -40.36 -0.09
C ASN A 72 -18.64 -39.61 0.43
N ASN A 73 -18.28 -39.86 1.70
CA ASN A 73 -17.08 -39.29 2.32
C ASN A 73 -15.81 -39.66 1.54
N ILE A 74 -14.90 -38.69 1.44
CA ILE A 74 -13.56 -38.95 0.91
C ILE A 74 -12.63 -39.43 2.01
N SER A 75 -11.76 -40.39 1.68
CA SER A 75 -10.64 -40.80 2.52
C SER A 75 -9.36 -40.55 1.76
N GLY A 76 -8.53 -39.64 2.29
CA GLY A 76 -7.17 -39.40 1.80
C GLY A 76 -6.12 -39.97 2.75
N VAL A 77 -4.85 -39.82 2.39
CA VAL A 77 -3.74 -40.20 3.26
C VAL A 77 -3.51 -39.10 4.29
N ALA A 78 -3.46 -39.49 5.57
CA ALA A 78 -3.18 -38.55 6.66
C ALA A 78 -1.82 -37.87 6.47
N ASN A 79 -1.75 -36.57 6.73
CA ASN A 79 -0.54 -35.74 6.58
C ASN A 79 0.02 -35.68 5.14
N ALA A 80 -0.84 -35.88 4.15
CA ALA A 80 -0.51 -35.67 2.75
C ALA A 80 -1.53 -34.71 2.13
N PRO A 81 -1.09 -33.70 1.35
CA PRO A 81 -1.98 -32.75 0.70
C PRO A 81 -2.86 -33.45 -0.33
N LEU A 82 -4.14 -33.12 -0.28
CA LEU A 82 -5.15 -33.38 -1.28
C LEU A 82 -5.59 -32.03 -1.84
N SER A 83 -5.11 -31.71 -3.05
CA SER A 83 -5.31 -30.40 -3.65
C SER A 83 -6.51 -30.36 -4.59
N PHE A 84 -7.35 -29.33 -4.49
CA PHE A 84 -8.48 -29.06 -5.37
C PHE A 84 -8.34 -27.68 -6.04
N GLU A 85 -8.25 -27.66 -7.36
CA GLU A 85 -8.35 -26.45 -8.19
C GLU A 85 -9.75 -26.40 -8.82
N VAL A 86 -10.60 -25.51 -8.30
CA VAL A 86 -12.02 -25.46 -8.64
C VAL A 86 -12.30 -24.24 -9.51
N HIS A 87 -12.32 -24.42 -10.84
CA HIS A 87 -12.84 -23.42 -11.78
C HIS A 87 -14.32 -23.65 -12.13
N GLY A 88 -14.79 -24.90 -12.03
CA GLY A 88 -16.18 -25.30 -12.19
C GLY A 88 -16.89 -25.49 -10.85
N THR A 89 -17.66 -26.57 -10.71
CA THR A 89 -18.38 -26.90 -9.47
C THR A 89 -17.82 -28.17 -8.83
N LEU A 90 -17.45 -28.09 -7.57
CA LEU A 90 -17.16 -29.25 -6.72
C LEU A 90 -18.32 -29.46 -5.74
N ASN A 91 -19.02 -30.56 -5.87
CA ASN A 91 -20.19 -30.88 -5.05
C ASN A 91 -19.94 -32.11 -4.18
N PHE A 92 -20.07 -31.96 -2.87
CA PHE A 92 -20.18 -33.08 -1.94
C PHE A 92 -21.64 -33.28 -1.59
N ASN A 93 -22.22 -34.43 -1.91
CA ASN A 93 -23.66 -34.67 -1.70
C ASN A 93 -24.05 -34.78 -0.21
N GLN A 94 -23.08 -35.05 0.65
CA GLN A 94 -23.25 -35.17 2.09
C GLN A 94 -22.17 -34.38 2.84
N ALA A 95 -22.22 -34.39 4.17
CA ALA A 95 -21.16 -33.85 5.00
C ALA A 95 -19.81 -34.52 4.68
N LEU A 96 -18.74 -33.74 4.67
CA LEU A 96 -17.38 -34.18 4.40
C LEU A 96 -16.57 -34.15 5.70
N THR A 97 -15.83 -35.23 5.98
CA THR A 97 -14.79 -35.24 7.01
C THR A 97 -13.49 -35.69 6.36
N SER A 98 -12.52 -34.78 6.22
CA SER A 98 -11.20 -35.12 5.71
C SER A 98 -10.23 -35.41 6.84
N ILE A 99 -9.46 -36.49 6.70
CA ILE A 99 -8.26 -36.78 7.50
C ILE A 99 -6.97 -36.37 6.79
N ALA A 100 -7.05 -36.06 5.49
CA ALA A 100 -5.95 -35.55 4.71
C ALA A 100 -5.87 -34.02 4.83
N ASP A 101 -4.68 -33.50 4.60
CA ASP A 101 -4.40 -32.07 4.50
C ASP A 101 -5.14 -31.54 3.27
N LEU A 102 -6.12 -30.66 3.46
CA LEU A 102 -6.87 -30.09 2.32
C LEU A 102 -6.18 -28.84 1.82
N ASP A 103 -5.93 -28.77 0.51
CA ASP A 103 -5.43 -27.59 -0.18
C ASP A 103 -6.43 -27.18 -1.26
N ILE A 104 -7.27 -26.19 -0.97
CA ILE A 104 -8.41 -25.84 -1.81
C ILE A 104 -8.19 -24.45 -2.39
N HIS A 105 -8.20 -24.34 -3.71
CA HIS A 105 -8.29 -23.06 -4.42
C HIS A 105 -9.58 -23.02 -5.25
N VAL A 106 -10.51 -22.17 -4.84
CA VAL A 106 -11.72 -21.85 -5.59
C VAL A 106 -11.48 -20.58 -6.38
N TYR A 107 -11.43 -20.70 -7.70
CA TYR A 107 -11.24 -19.55 -8.58
C TYR A 107 -12.54 -18.74 -8.71
N SER A 108 -12.45 -17.53 -9.27
CA SER A 108 -13.62 -16.63 -9.41
C SER A 108 -14.87 -17.20 -10.11
N THR A 109 -14.73 -18.20 -10.98
CA THR A 109 -15.89 -18.91 -11.60
C THR A 109 -16.28 -20.19 -10.87
N GLY A 110 -15.49 -20.58 -9.88
CA GLY A 110 -15.60 -21.81 -9.14
C GLY A 110 -16.69 -21.76 -8.06
N ASN A 111 -17.25 -22.93 -7.77
CA ASN A 111 -18.19 -23.12 -6.68
C ASN A 111 -17.90 -24.42 -5.92
N ILE A 112 -17.95 -24.37 -4.59
CA ILE A 112 -18.00 -25.56 -3.74
C ILE A 112 -19.34 -25.59 -3.01
N THR A 113 -20.03 -26.72 -3.08
CA THR A 113 -21.24 -26.95 -2.28
C THR A 113 -21.13 -28.24 -1.48
N VAL A 114 -21.41 -28.20 -0.18
CA VAL A 114 -21.42 -29.40 0.69
C VAL A 114 -22.83 -29.65 1.21
N GLY A 115 -23.38 -30.85 0.99
CA GLY A 115 -24.74 -31.23 1.36
C GLY A 115 -25.80 -30.24 0.87
N GLY A 116 -25.65 -29.73 -0.36
CA GLY A 116 -26.52 -28.69 -0.91
C GLY A 116 -26.46 -27.37 -0.14
N GLY A 117 -25.31 -27.03 0.43
CA GLY A 117 -25.09 -25.85 1.28
C GLY A 117 -25.44 -26.04 2.74
N ASN A 118 -25.91 -27.22 3.16
CA ASN A 118 -26.26 -27.51 4.56
C ASN A 118 -25.41 -28.62 5.18
N GLY A 119 -24.50 -29.22 4.40
CA GLY A 119 -23.60 -30.26 4.87
C GLY A 119 -22.37 -29.68 5.57
N ASN A 120 -21.84 -30.42 6.53
CA ASN A 120 -20.65 -30.00 7.28
C ASN A 120 -19.38 -30.28 6.46
N LEU A 121 -18.44 -29.35 6.44
CA LEU A 121 -17.07 -29.56 6.02
C LEU A 121 -16.19 -29.63 7.28
N THR A 122 -15.68 -30.82 7.60
CA THR A 122 -14.78 -31.06 8.72
C THR A 122 -13.37 -31.32 8.21
N MET A 123 -12.42 -30.50 8.64
CA MET A 123 -11.02 -30.51 8.20
C MET A 123 -10.14 -30.97 9.36
N ASN A 124 -9.77 -32.26 9.37
CA ASN A 124 -8.90 -32.85 10.40
C ASN A 124 -7.47 -33.13 9.89
N GLY A 125 -7.14 -32.71 8.66
CA GLY A 125 -5.75 -32.66 8.19
C GLY A 125 -4.94 -31.73 9.09
N GLN A 126 -3.66 -32.04 9.30
CA GLN A 126 -2.78 -31.24 10.16
C GLN A 126 -2.50 -29.86 9.58
N VAL A 127 -2.40 -29.73 8.25
CA VAL A 127 -2.21 -28.46 7.57
C VAL A 127 -3.27 -28.32 6.49
N ASN A 128 -4.13 -27.31 6.59
CA ASN A 128 -5.15 -27.07 5.60
C ASN A 128 -5.11 -25.64 5.08
N THR A 129 -5.43 -25.48 3.80
CA THR A 129 -5.48 -24.18 3.14
C THR A 129 -6.75 -24.05 2.30
N ILE A 130 -7.38 -22.89 2.37
CA ILE A 130 -8.49 -22.49 1.50
C ILE A 130 -8.17 -21.11 0.95
N SER A 131 -8.07 -20.99 -0.37
CA SER A 131 -8.09 -19.73 -1.09
C SER A 131 -9.40 -19.65 -1.88
N ASN A 132 -10.24 -18.66 -1.58
CA ASN A 132 -11.56 -18.54 -2.18
C ASN A 132 -11.73 -17.21 -2.92
N GLU A 133 -11.79 -17.25 -4.25
CA GLU A 133 -12.19 -16.15 -5.11
C GLU A 133 -13.64 -16.30 -5.63
N GLY A 134 -14.21 -17.49 -5.51
CA GLY A 134 -15.53 -17.85 -6.04
C GLY A 134 -16.59 -17.91 -4.95
N VAL A 135 -17.37 -19.01 -4.95
CA VAL A 135 -18.41 -19.25 -3.96
C VAL A 135 -18.14 -20.56 -3.22
N ILE A 136 -18.28 -20.53 -1.89
CA ILE A 136 -18.29 -21.72 -1.05
C ILE A 136 -19.56 -21.70 -0.22
N ASP A 137 -20.42 -22.70 -0.40
CA ASP A 137 -21.67 -22.90 0.35
C ASP A 137 -21.59 -24.17 1.20
N LEU A 138 -21.70 -24.03 2.51
CA LEU A 138 -21.64 -25.14 3.46
C LEU A 138 -22.53 -24.90 4.69
N GLY A 139 -22.88 -25.98 5.38
CA GLY A 139 -23.64 -25.92 6.62
C GLY A 139 -22.75 -25.51 7.79
N VAL A 140 -21.80 -26.34 8.16
CA VAL A 140 -20.84 -26.06 9.24
C VAL A 140 -19.43 -26.20 8.68
N LEU A 141 -18.56 -25.23 8.96
CA LEU A 141 -17.12 -25.39 8.76
C LEU A 141 -16.51 -25.75 10.12
N GLN A 142 -15.99 -26.97 10.23
CA GLN A 142 -15.37 -27.49 11.43
C GLN A 142 -13.87 -27.67 11.19
N LEU A 143 -13.06 -26.94 11.94
CA LEU A 143 -11.61 -27.10 11.99
C LEU A 143 -11.27 -28.02 13.18
N GLY A 144 -10.58 -29.12 12.89
CA GLY A 144 -10.32 -30.21 13.83
C GLY A 144 -9.19 -29.95 14.83
N ASP A 145 -8.91 -30.95 15.67
CA ASP A 145 -7.84 -30.91 16.69
C ASP A 145 -6.44 -30.92 16.10
N ASN A 146 -5.57 -30.10 16.70
CA ASN A 146 -4.16 -29.93 16.32
C ASN A 146 -4.00 -29.63 14.82
N THR A 147 -4.88 -28.78 14.29
CA THR A 147 -4.84 -28.36 12.88
C THR A 147 -4.27 -26.96 12.74
N SER A 148 -3.48 -26.75 11.70
CA SER A 148 -3.03 -25.44 11.23
C SER A 148 -3.81 -25.10 9.96
N ASN A 149 -4.59 -24.04 10.00
CA ASN A 149 -5.48 -23.68 8.90
C ASN A 149 -5.15 -22.27 8.39
N THR A 150 -5.04 -22.13 7.08
CA THR A 150 -4.94 -20.81 6.42
C THR A 150 -6.13 -20.63 5.51
N ILE A 151 -6.97 -19.63 5.78
CA ILE A 151 -8.16 -19.35 4.98
C ILE A 151 -8.07 -17.92 4.48
N ASP A 152 -7.99 -17.74 3.16
CA ASP A 152 -7.93 -16.45 2.50
C ASP A 152 -9.13 -16.29 1.57
N ASN A 153 -10.03 -15.38 1.91
CA ASN A 153 -11.32 -15.21 1.26
C ASN A 153 -11.40 -13.87 0.50
N TYR A 154 -11.43 -13.95 -0.82
CA TYR A 154 -11.68 -12.86 -1.76
C TYR A 154 -13.13 -12.86 -2.30
N GLY A 155 -13.78 -14.03 -2.30
CA GLY A 155 -15.13 -14.25 -2.81
C GLY A 155 -16.21 -14.36 -1.72
N ASN A 156 -17.20 -15.22 -1.96
CA ASN A 156 -18.31 -15.45 -1.04
C ASN A 156 -18.09 -16.77 -0.28
N LEU A 157 -17.98 -16.70 1.04
CA LEU A 157 -18.00 -17.86 1.94
C LEU A 157 -19.30 -17.83 2.76
N ASN A 158 -20.24 -18.68 2.39
CA ASN A 158 -21.55 -18.80 3.02
C ASN A 158 -21.60 -20.04 3.91
N ILE A 159 -21.78 -19.82 5.21
CA ILE A 159 -21.86 -20.85 6.25
C ILE A 159 -23.25 -20.76 6.87
N ASN A 160 -24.15 -21.67 6.46
CA ASN A 160 -25.56 -21.68 6.89
C ASN A 160 -25.75 -22.12 8.36
N GLY A 161 -24.66 -22.52 9.02
CA GLY A 161 -24.58 -22.91 10.42
C GLY A 161 -23.34 -22.27 11.07
N ASN A 162 -22.57 -23.07 11.82
CA ASN A 162 -21.46 -22.55 12.62
C ASN A 162 -20.11 -22.62 11.89
N LEU A 163 -19.22 -21.70 12.22
CA LEU A 163 -17.78 -21.86 12.03
C LEU A 163 -17.18 -22.25 13.38
N ASN A 164 -16.76 -23.50 13.49
CA ASN A 164 -16.25 -24.09 14.71
C ASN A 164 -14.77 -24.41 14.60
N MET A 165 -14.05 -24.13 15.68
CA MET A 165 -12.63 -24.41 15.80
C MET A 165 -12.43 -25.14 17.11
N SER A 166 -11.70 -26.26 17.08
CA SER A 166 -11.38 -26.94 18.33
C SER A 166 -10.29 -26.17 19.09
N SER A 167 -10.18 -26.38 20.40
CA SER A 167 -9.31 -25.56 21.26
C SER A 167 -7.81 -25.65 20.93
N SER A 168 -7.38 -26.67 20.20
CA SER A 168 -5.99 -26.87 19.76
C SER A 168 -5.75 -26.46 18.31
N ALA A 169 -6.79 -26.00 17.59
CA ALA A 169 -6.64 -25.49 16.23
C ALA A 169 -5.98 -24.10 16.23
N ALA A 170 -5.05 -23.87 15.31
CA ALA A 170 -4.47 -22.58 15.01
C ALA A 170 -4.90 -22.16 13.60
N THR A 171 -5.53 -21.01 13.46
CA THR A 171 -6.05 -20.57 12.15
C THR A 171 -5.68 -19.14 11.88
N LEU A 172 -5.11 -18.93 10.71
CA LEU A 172 -4.94 -17.61 10.12
C LEU A 172 -6.05 -17.44 9.10
N PHE A 173 -6.95 -16.52 9.38
CA PHE A 173 -8.11 -16.26 8.55
C PHE A 173 -8.04 -14.82 8.06
N LYS A 174 -8.15 -14.62 6.74
CA LYS A 174 -8.23 -13.30 6.13
C LYS A 174 -9.47 -13.21 5.24
N ASN A 175 -10.26 -12.16 5.43
CA ASN A 175 -11.31 -11.75 4.52
C ASN A 175 -10.87 -10.47 3.81
N GLU A 176 -10.58 -10.58 2.52
CA GLU A 176 -9.97 -9.53 1.71
C GLU A 176 -10.96 -8.44 1.31
N GLY A 177 -10.43 -7.33 0.80
CA GLY A 177 -11.23 -6.22 0.28
C GLY A 177 -12.11 -6.67 -0.90
N GLY A 178 -13.41 -6.82 -0.65
CA GLY A 178 -14.39 -7.34 -1.62
C GLY A 178 -14.98 -8.70 -1.25
N GLY A 179 -14.34 -9.43 -0.34
CA GLY A 179 -14.83 -10.71 0.18
C GLY A 179 -16.03 -10.56 1.11
N LEU A 180 -16.97 -11.50 1.01
CA LEU A 180 -18.12 -11.63 1.89
C LEU A 180 -18.04 -12.94 2.67
N ILE A 181 -18.22 -12.85 3.98
CA ILE A 181 -18.48 -14.00 4.83
C ILE A 181 -19.84 -13.83 5.47
N LEU A 182 -20.71 -14.80 5.20
CA LEU A 182 -22.04 -14.86 5.78
C LEU A 182 -22.13 -16.08 6.68
N LEU A 183 -22.38 -15.87 7.96
CA LEU A 183 -22.52 -16.91 8.97
C LEU A 183 -23.93 -16.82 9.56
N SER A 184 -24.74 -17.87 9.39
CA SER A 184 -26.08 -17.92 10.00
C SER A 184 -26.06 -18.42 11.45
N GLY A 185 -25.05 -19.21 11.82
CA GLY A 185 -24.85 -19.70 13.17
C GLY A 185 -23.80 -18.92 13.96
N ASN A 186 -23.24 -19.56 14.98
CA ASN A 186 -22.20 -18.99 15.83
C ASN A 186 -20.82 -19.13 15.20
N TYR A 187 -19.96 -18.15 15.49
CA TYR A 187 -18.53 -18.25 15.27
C TYR A 187 -17.83 -18.65 16.58
N GLY A 188 -16.95 -19.65 16.53
CA GLY A 188 -16.09 -20.03 17.63
C GLY A 188 -14.62 -19.95 17.25
N ASN A 189 -13.87 -19.08 17.91
CA ASN A 189 -12.42 -18.92 17.72
C ASN A 189 -11.59 -19.71 18.76
N THR A 190 -10.26 -19.57 18.71
CA THR A 190 -9.29 -20.16 19.65
C THR A 190 -8.20 -19.16 20.01
N GLU A 191 -7.46 -19.41 21.09
CA GLU A 191 -6.35 -18.56 21.55
C GLU A 191 -5.19 -18.44 20.55
N GLN A 192 -5.10 -19.36 19.59
CA GLN A 192 -4.00 -19.42 18.64
C GLN A 192 -4.36 -18.82 17.27
N SER A 193 -5.55 -18.24 17.15
CA SER A 193 -6.12 -17.89 15.86
C SER A 193 -6.19 -16.38 15.65
N VAL A 194 -5.83 -15.97 14.43
CA VAL A 194 -5.84 -14.58 13.97
C VAL A 194 -6.87 -14.44 12.88
N TYR A 195 -7.71 -13.41 13.02
CA TYR A 195 -8.82 -13.14 12.13
C TYR A 195 -8.75 -11.71 11.61
N VAL A 196 -8.40 -11.57 10.34
CA VAL A 196 -8.27 -10.30 9.65
C VAL A 196 -9.49 -10.09 8.76
N ASN A 197 -10.17 -8.95 8.92
CA ASN A 197 -11.30 -8.57 8.07
C ASN A 197 -11.09 -7.21 7.43
N CYS A 198 -11.04 -7.19 6.11
CA CYS A 198 -10.98 -6.00 5.26
C CYS A 198 -12.20 -5.89 4.35
N GLY A 199 -12.91 -7.00 4.14
CA GLY A 199 -14.17 -7.08 3.42
C GLY A 199 -15.38 -6.90 4.34
N THR A 200 -16.41 -7.72 4.11
CA THR A 200 -17.65 -7.72 4.89
C THR A 200 -17.88 -9.06 5.56
N ILE A 201 -18.18 -9.02 6.86
CA ILE A 201 -18.51 -10.19 7.67
C ILE A 201 -19.82 -9.94 8.37
N ILE A 202 -20.73 -10.89 8.21
CA ILE A 202 -22.04 -10.85 8.82
C ILE A 202 -22.24 -12.17 9.55
N SER A 203 -22.14 -12.13 10.88
CA SER A 203 -22.64 -13.20 11.75
C SER A 203 -24.06 -12.84 12.16
N GLN A 204 -25.03 -13.71 11.87
CA GLN A 204 -26.43 -13.51 12.26
C GLN A 204 -26.70 -13.92 13.72
N SER A 205 -25.75 -14.60 14.36
CA SER A 205 -25.84 -15.08 15.74
C SER A 205 -24.74 -14.44 16.61
N GLY A 206 -24.27 -15.16 17.63
CA GLY A 206 -23.17 -14.70 18.49
C GLY A 206 -21.79 -14.91 17.88
N PHE A 207 -20.79 -14.26 18.48
CA PHE A 207 -19.38 -14.39 18.11
C PHE A 207 -18.52 -14.66 19.34
N ASN A 208 -17.87 -15.82 19.42
CA ASN A 208 -16.99 -16.18 20.54
C ASN A 208 -15.51 -16.04 20.14
N ILE A 209 -14.80 -15.14 20.80
CA ILE A 209 -13.39 -14.82 20.54
C ILE A 209 -12.44 -15.80 21.24
N ASN A 210 -12.82 -16.36 22.39
CA ASN A 210 -12.09 -17.47 23.02
C ASN A 210 -10.55 -17.32 23.05
N GLY A 211 -10.06 -16.10 23.34
CA GLY A 211 -8.65 -15.73 23.40
C GLY A 211 -7.98 -15.41 22.06
N GLY A 212 -8.69 -15.47 20.94
CA GLY A 212 -8.14 -15.14 19.63
C GLY A 212 -8.01 -13.65 19.36
N LYS A 213 -7.38 -13.32 18.23
CA LYS A 213 -7.16 -11.94 17.76
C LYS A 213 -8.04 -11.60 16.56
N ILE A 214 -8.75 -10.48 16.62
CA ILE A 214 -9.49 -9.90 15.50
C ILE A 214 -8.87 -8.57 15.10
N ILE A 215 -8.63 -8.38 13.81
CA ILE A 215 -8.26 -7.10 13.23
C ILE A 215 -9.27 -6.76 12.14
N ASN A 216 -10.06 -5.72 12.36
CA ASN A 216 -11.11 -5.32 11.44
C ASN A 216 -10.80 -3.96 10.81
N THR A 217 -10.50 -3.90 9.52
CA THR A 217 -10.47 -2.65 8.74
C THR A 217 -11.72 -2.46 7.87
N GLY A 218 -12.51 -3.52 7.67
CA GLY A 218 -13.74 -3.53 6.88
C GLY A 218 -15.02 -3.38 7.71
N ILE A 219 -16.06 -4.12 7.32
CA ILE A 219 -17.37 -4.18 7.99
C ILE A 219 -17.50 -5.52 8.71
N PHE A 220 -17.76 -5.47 10.01
CA PHE A 220 -17.98 -6.63 10.86
C PHE A 220 -19.29 -6.46 11.62
N THR A 221 -20.26 -7.33 11.37
CA THR A 221 -21.60 -7.25 11.97
C THR A 221 -21.95 -8.55 12.69
N VAL A 222 -22.43 -8.43 13.92
CA VAL A 222 -22.84 -9.56 14.77
C VAL A 222 -24.29 -9.39 15.23
N GLY A 223 -25.15 -10.35 14.92
CA GLY A 223 -26.57 -10.35 15.27
C GLY A 223 -26.88 -10.74 16.73
N GLY A 224 -25.87 -11.06 17.52
CA GLY A 224 -25.97 -11.46 18.91
C GLY A 224 -24.78 -11.02 19.74
N ASP A 225 -24.58 -11.68 20.88
CA ASP A 225 -23.52 -11.33 21.83
C ASP A 225 -22.12 -11.63 21.29
N ILE A 226 -21.16 -10.80 21.67
CA ILE A 226 -19.73 -11.03 21.49
C ILE A 226 -19.16 -11.51 22.83
N ASN A 227 -18.51 -12.66 22.83
CA ASN A 227 -17.90 -13.23 24.03
C ASN A 227 -16.37 -13.16 23.93
N LEU A 228 -15.76 -12.39 24.82
CA LEU A 228 -14.30 -12.17 24.91
C LEU A 228 -13.60 -13.18 25.84
N SER A 229 -14.26 -14.25 26.28
CA SER A 229 -13.66 -15.28 27.13
C SER A 229 -12.32 -15.83 26.58
N GLY A 230 -11.54 -16.51 27.41
CA GLY A 230 -10.19 -16.99 27.07
C GLY A 230 -9.12 -16.24 27.88
N SER A 231 -7.85 -16.45 27.54
CA SER A 231 -6.71 -15.80 28.23
C SER A 231 -6.08 -14.62 27.47
N SER A 232 -6.48 -14.36 26.21
CA SER A 232 -5.76 -13.40 25.35
C SER A 232 -6.63 -12.77 24.26
N SER A 233 -7.92 -12.52 24.54
CA SER A 233 -8.83 -12.01 23.51
C SER A 233 -8.46 -10.58 23.08
N GLU A 234 -8.23 -10.39 21.79
CA GLU A 234 -7.82 -9.11 21.23
C GLU A 234 -8.77 -8.67 20.10
N ILE A 235 -9.22 -7.42 20.13
CA ILE A 235 -9.94 -6.76 19.02
C ILE A 235 -9.20 -5.47 18.68
N TYR A 236 -8.78 -5.33 17.43
CA TYR A 236 -8.29 -4.08 16.84
C TYR A 236 -9.27 -3.63 15.77
N ASN A 237 -10.02 -2.58 16.06
CA ASN A 237 -11.03 -2.05 15.14
C ASN A 237 -10.56 -0.77 14.42
N PHE A 238 -10.18 -1.00 13.18
CA PHE A 238 -9.95 -0.13 12.02
C PHE A 238 -11.19 0.50 11.37
N GLY A 239 -12.25 -0.30 11.34
CA GLY A 239 -13.40 -0.09 10.46
C GLY A 239 -14.70 0.04 11.23
N LEU A 240 -15.74 -0.59 10.71
CA LEU A 240 -17.05 -0.62 11.32
C LEU A 240 -17.25 -1.99 11.99
N PHE A 241 -17.34 -2.00 13.32
CA PHE A 241 -17.64 -3.18 14.11
C PHE A 241 -18.96 -2.97 14.83
N THR A 242 -19.99 -3.73 14.45
CA THR A 242 -21.33 -3.61 15.02
C THR A 242 -21.81 -4.92 15.64
N SER A 243 -22.50 -4.83 16.77
CA SER A 243 -23.25 -5.92 17.36
C SER A 243 -24.59 -5.44 17.90
N THR A 244 -25.65 -6.21 17.65
CA THR A 244 -26.97 -5.99 18.27
C THR A 244 -27.05 -6.58 19.68
N GLY A 245 -26.06 -7.37 20.09
CA GLY A 245 -25.94 -7.96 21.42
C GLY A 245 -24.94 -7.25 22.31
N ASN A 246 -24.68 -7.87 23.46
CA ASN A 246 -23.71 -7.40 24.45
C ASN A 246 -22.31 -7.93 24.14
N MET A 247 -21.29 -7.18 24.54
CA MET A 247 -19.93 -7.66 24.62
C MET A 247 -19.62 -8.09 26.06
N ASN A 248 -19.31 -9.37 26.26
CA ASN A 248 -19.31 -10.05 27.56
C ASN A 248 -17.99 -10.77 27.89
N ASN A 249 -17.78 -11.08 29.18
CA ASN A 249 -16.75 -11.98 29.73
C ASN A 249 -15.31 -11.65 29.33
N ALA A 250 -14.96 -10.37 29.20
CA ALA A 250 -13.61 -9.99 28.85
C ALA A 250 -12.64 -10.25 30.03
N PRO A 251 -11.58 -11.05 29.86
CA PRO A 251 -10.53 -11.21 30.87
C PRO A 251 -9.79 -9.88 31.08
N SER A 252 -8.96 -9.80 32.13
CA SER A 252 -8.27 -8.55 32.49
C SER A 252 -7.18 -8.11 31.51
N ASP A 253 -6.65 -9.05 30.76
CA ASP A 253 -5.63 -8.87 29.73
C ASP A 253 -6.22 -8.77 28.31
N ALA A 254 -7.54 -8.86 28.15
CA ALA A 254 -8.16 -8.64 26.86
C ALA A 254 -7.94 -7.20 26.37
N VAL A 255 -7.65 -7.09 25.07
CA VAL A 255 -7.38 -5.81 24.40
C VAL A 255 -8.56 -5.46 23.51
N ILE A 256 -9.11 -4.28 23.70
CA ILE A 256 -10.09 -3.69 22.78
C ILE A 256 -9.51 -2.35 22.33
N TYR A 257 -8.84 -2.36 21.19
CA TYR A 257 -8.35 -1.16 20.53
C TYR A 257 -9.36 -0.71 19.49
N ASN A 258 -9.74 0.57 19.52
CA ASN A 258 -10.71 1.14 18.59
C ASN A 258 -10.22 2.49 18.04
N GLU A 259 -10.03 2.54 16.73
CA GLU A 259 -9.78 3.76 15.95
C GLU A 259 -10.89 4.03 14.92
N GLY A 260 -11.71 3.02 14.60
CA GLY A 260 -12.93 3.15 13.80
C GLY A 260 -14.19 3.38 14.65
N GLU A 261 -15.31 2.79 14.23
CA GLU A 261 -16.58 2.82 14.97
C GLU A 261 -16.90 1.43 15.54
N LEU A 262 -17.07 1.36 16.87
CA LEU A 262 -17.54 0.20 17.60
C LEU A 262 -18.96 0.47 18.12
N ALA A 263 -19.97 -0.20 17.56
CA ALA A 263 -21.36 -0.05 17.97
C ALA A 263 -21.88 -1.33 18.65
N LEU A 264 -22.38 -1.24 19.89
CA LEU A 264 -22.82 -2.39 20.67
C LEU A 264 -24.16 -2.10 21.38
N ASN A 265 -24.91 -3.13 21.78
CA ASN A 265 -26.02 -2.93 22.72
C ASN A 265 -25.48 -2.50 24.10
N GLN A 266 -24.47 -3.20 24.61
CA GLN A 266 -23.82 -2.90 25.89
C GLN A 266 -22.43 -3.54 25.94
N PHE A 267 -21.51 -2.95 26.70
CA PHE A 267 -20.34 -3.65 27.20
C PHE A 267 -20.59 -4.07 28.65
N GLN A 268 -20.59 -5.37 28.93
CA GLN A 268 -21.01 -5.95 30.22
C GLN A 268 -20.00 -6.97 30.75
N GLY A 269 -19.35 -6.67 31.88
CA GLY A 269 -18.65 -7.68 32.68
C GLY A 269 -17.23 -8.03 32.22
N GLY A 270 -16.50 -7.07 31.68
CA GLY A 270 -15.10 -7.23 31.32
C GLY A 270 -14.14 -6.44 32.21
N ASN A 271 -12.95 -6.99 32.45
CA ASN A 271 -11.80 -6.24 32.97
C ASN A 271 -10.90 -5.68 31.84
N ALA A 272 -11.36 -5.75 30.59
CA ALA A 272 -10.64 -5.23 29.44
C ALA A 272 -10.68 -3.69 29.39
N ALA A 273 -9.52 -3.11 29.09
CA ALA A 273 -9.43 -1.70 28.75
C ALA A 273 -10.00 -1.45 27.35
N ILE A 274 -10.71 -0.34 27.17
CA ILE A 274 -11.08 0.18 25.84
C ILE A 274 -10.05 1.25 25.49
N GLN A 275 -9.18 0.92 24.55
CA GLN A 275 -8.05 1.73 24.13
C GLN A 275 -8.41 2.46 22.85
N GLY A 276 -8.07 3.75 22.79
CA GLY A 276 -8.12 4.50 21.54
C GLY A 276 -6.72 4.77 20.99
N PRO A 277 -6.63 5.48 19.85
CA PRO A 277 -5.36 5.79 19.22
C PRO A 277 -4.48 6.65 20.13
N SER A 278 -3.16 6.44 20.09
CA SER A 278 -2.20 7.21 20.89
C SER A 278 -2.13 8.69 20.44
N SER A 279 -2.24 8.95 19.14
CA SER A 279 -2.25 10.29 18.55
C SER A 279 -3.61 10.96 18.65
N SER A 280 -3.64 12.23 19.09
CA SER A 280 -4.87 13.05 19.15
C SER A 280 -5.37 13.52 17.78
N ALA A 281 -4.60 13.30 16.71
CA ALA A 281 -5.04 13.51 15.32
C ALA A 281 -6.02 12.42 14.85
N LYS A 282 -6.19 11.35 15.64
CA LYS A 282 -7.13 10.26 15.41
C LYS A 282 -8.07 10.16 16.61
N LYS A 283 -9.25 9.58 16.40
CA LYS A 283 -10.22 9.34 17.48
C LYS A 283 -11.05 8.11 17.16
N GLY A 284 -11.18 7.21 18.13
CA GLY A 284 -12.08 6.06 18.03
C GLY A 284 -13.48 6.40 18.54
N TYR A 285 -14.50 5.86 17.89
CA TYR A 285 -15.90 6.14 18.21
C TYR A 285 -16.58 4.90 18.77
N VAL A 286 -17.23 5.03 19.91
CA VAL A 286 -17.95 3.95 20.58
C VAL A 286 -19.41 4.34 20.75
N VAL A 287 -20.30 3.58 20.13
CA VAL A 287 -21.74 3.81 20.13
C VAL A 287 -22.44 2.71 20.91
N LEU A 288 -23.28 3.08 21.89
CA LEU A 288 -23.85 2.14 22.84
C LEU A 288 -25.34 2.36 23.04
N GLN A 289 -26.13 1.30 23.17
CA GLN A 289 -27.54 1.44 23.57
C GLN A 289 -27.69 1.62 25.08
N ASN A 290 -26.95 0.82 25.87
CA ASN A 290 -26.98 0.79 27.32
C ASN A 290 -25.63 1.20 27.91
N ALA A 291 -25.63 1.61 29.18
CA ALA A 291 -24.42 2.03 29.89
C ALA A 291 -23.39 0.89 30.00
N ILE A 292 -22.12 1.22 29.88
CA ILE A 292 -20.98 0.33 30.10
C ILE A 292 -20.97 -0.15 31.56
N GLN A 293 -20.80 -1.46 31.76
CA GLN A 293 -20.58 -2.10 33.05
C GLN A 293 -19.17 -2.70 33.10
N THR A 294 -18.25 -1.99 33.75
CA THR A 294 -16.82 -2.34 33.87
C THR A 294 -16.33 -2.28 35.31
N GLY A 295 -15.27 -3.02 35.61
CA GLY A 295 -14.50 -2.87 36.85
C GLY A 295 -13.59 -1.63 36.84
N ASN A 296 -12.47 -1.73 37.56
CA ASN A 296 -11.44 -0.67 37.57
C ASN A 296 -10.52 -0.80 36.34
N VAL A 297 -11.02 -0.40 35.17
CA VAL A 297 -10.28 -0.44 33.90
C VAL A 297 -9.77 0.94 33.49
N VAL A 298 -8.85 0.99 32.53
CA VAL A 298 -8.39 2.22 31.90
C VAL A 298 -9.13 2.42 30.58
N ILE A 299 -9.61 3.64 30.32
CA ILE A 299 -10.33 4.01 29.10
C ILE A 299 -9.58 5.13 28.37
N GLY A 300 -9.41 5.00 27.06
CA GLY A 300 -8.76 6.00 26.20
C GLY A 300 -7.32 5.63 25.83
N PRO A 301 -6.50 6.60 25.37
CA PRO A 301 -6.85 8.00 25.10
C PRO A 301 -7.71 8.15 23.82
N ASN A 302 -8.13 9.37 23.50
CA ASN A 302 -8.72 9.73 22.19
C ASN A 302 -9.93 8.86 21.77
N LEU A 303 -10.90 8.70 22.67
CA LEU A 303 -12.16 8.01 22.38
C LEU A 303 -13.34 8.96 22.51
N ASP A 304 -14.37 8.75 21.70
CA ASP A 304 -15.69 9.37 21.87
C ASP A 304 -16.73 8.31 22.21
N PHE A 305 -17.54 8.56 23.24
CA PHE A 305 -18.63 7.67 23.63
C PHE A 305 -19.97 8.33 23.39
N ARG A 306 -20.85 7.66 22.66
CA ARG A 306 -22.22 8.12 22.42
C ARG A 306 -23.21 7.04 22.81
N ARG A 307 -24.23 7.43 23.58
CA ARG A 307 -25.41 6.60 23.77
C ARG A 307 -26.42 6.86 22.65
N THR A 308 -26.98 5.80 22.07
CA THR A 308 -28.07 5.93 21.07
C THR A 308 -29.37 6.40 21.71
N THR A 309 -29.50 6.26 23.03
CA THR A 309 -30.64 6.74 23.82
C THR A 309 -30.17 7.47 25.08
N GLY A 310 -30.80 8.61 25.36
CA GLY A 310 -30.49 9.43 26.53
C GLY A 310 -29.33 10.39 26.32
N ILE A 311 -28.86 10.99 27.42
CA ILE A 311 -27.72 11.92 27.43
C ILE A 311 -26.43 11.11 27.39
N SER A 312 -25.43 11.58 26.65
CA SER A 312 -24.07 11.05 26.64
C SER A 312 -23.18 11.92 27.52
N ASP A 313 -22.92 11.47 28.74
CA ASP A 313 -21.90 12.03 29.63
C ASP A 313 -21.23 10.89 30.40
N GLN A 314 -20.16 11.20 31.15
CA GLN A 314 -19.42 10.19 31.90
C GLN A 314 -20.33 9.38 32.85
N SER A 315 -21.26 10.03 33.53
CA SER A 315 -22.15 9.40 34.53
C SER A 315 -23.21 8.51 33.89
N THR A 316 -23.64 8.82 32.67
CA THR A 316 -24.64 8.04 31.94
C THR A 316 -24.04 6.93 31.09
N VAL A 317 -22.83 7.12 30.55
CA VAL A 317 -22.09 6.11 29.78
C VAL A 317 -21.49 5.06 30.70
N PHE A 318 -20.91 5.45 31.84
CA PHE A 318 -20.25 4.55 32.79
C PHE A 318 -21.03 4.38 34.09
N MET A 319 -22.37 4.33 34.00
CA MET A 319 -23.26 4.23 35.16
C MET A 319 -22.91 3.01 36.03
N ASN A 320 -22.71 3.23 37.33
CA ASN A 320 -22.30 2.21 38.31
C ASN A 320 -20.96 1.51 38.00
N SER A 321 -20.11 2.12 37.16
CA SER A 321 -18.74 1.69 36.89
C SER A 321 -17.75 2.73 37.44
N ASN A 322 -16.50 2.31 37.68
CA ASN A 322 -15.45 3.22 38.19
C ASN A 322 -14.12 3.09 37.41
N PRO A 323 -14.12 3.32 36.08
CA PRO A 323 -12.89 3.32 35.31
C PRO A 323 -12.05 4.58 35.56
N SER A 324 -10.78 4.51 35.17
CA SER A 324 -9.91 5.67 35.01
C SER A 324 -9.83 6.08 33.54
N PHE A 325 -9.67 7.38 33.29
CA PHE A 325 -9.69 7.94 31.94
C PHE A 325 -8.33 8.52 31.57
N LEU A 326 -7.88 8.22 30.36
CA LEU A 326 -6.76 8.90 29.72
C LEU A 326 -7.24 10.18 29.01
N SER A 327 -6.30 10.92 28.43
CA SER A 327 -6.60 12.20 27.78
C SER A 327 -7.58 12.06 26.62
N ASN A 328 -8.37 13.12 26.38
CA ASN A 328 -9.25 13.27 25.22
C ASN A 328 -10.30 12.13 25.08
N VAL A 329 -10.79 11.62 26.21
CA VAL A 329 -12.05 10.88 26.25
C VAL A 329 -13.19 11.90 26.26
N THR A 330 -14.05 11.84 25.24
CA THR A 330 -15.19 12.74 25.05
C THR A 330 -16.50 11.96 25.03
N TYR A 331 -17.60 12.71 25.12
CA TYR A 331 -18.94 12.16 25.14
C TYR A 331 -19.77 12.87 24.08
N ASP A 332 -20.18 12.12 23.05
CA ASP A 332 -20.98 12.57 21.92
C ASP A 332 -20.46 13.83 21.20
N CYS A 333 -19.13 13.98 21.12
CA CYS A 333 -18.55 15.08 20.36
C CYS A 333 -18.89 14.99 18.87
N ALA A 334 -19.24 13.80 18.39
CA ALA A 334 -19.59 13.54 16.99
C ALA A 334 -20.86 14.28 16.59
N SER A 335 -21.91 14.18 17.41
CA SER A 335 -23.20 14.82 17.14
C SER A 335 -23.12 16.34 17.30
N ASP A 336 -22.25 16.81 18.20
CA ASP A 336 -21.99 18.24 18.43
C ASP A 336 -20.96 18.84 17.46
N ASN A 337 -20.42 18.04 16.54
CA ASN A 337 -19.36 18.43 15.59
C ASN A 337 -18.15 19.12 16.28
N SER A 338 -17.79 18.61 17.47
CA SER A 338 -16.75 19.17 18.35
C SER A 338 -15.57 18.21 18.60
N CYS A 339 -15.54 17.07 17.91
CA CYS A 339 -14.44 16.11 18.03
C CYS A 339 -13.10 16.67 17.59
N SER A 340 -12.03 16.28 18.29
CA SER A 340 -10.63 16.64 17.98
C SER A 340 -10.13 16.06 16.66
N ALA A 341 -10.74 14.98 16.19
CA ALA A 341 -10.44 14.27 14.95
C ALA A 341 -11.75 13.66 14.42
N PRO A 342 -11.90 13.47 13.10
CA PRO A 342 -13.09 12.86 12.51
C PRO A 342 -13.09 11.33 12.63
N LEU A 343 -14.26 10.71 12.47
CA LEU A 343 -14.38 9.26 12.29
C LEU A 343 -13.80 8.85 10.93
N ILE A 344 -12.86 7.92 10.96
CA ILE A 344 -12.31 7.28 9.77
C ILE A 344 -12.76 5.82 9.81
N ILE A 345 -13.44 5.39 8.75
CA ILE A 345 -13.82 4.00 8.53
C ILE A 345 -13.11 3.56 7.25
N ASN A 346 -12.54 2.35 7.24
CA ASN A 346 -11.73 1.84 6.15
C ASN A 346 -10.47 2.70 5.90
N PRO A 347 -9.40 2.47 6.66
CA PRO A 347 -8.15 3.21 6.54
C PRO A 347 -7.39 2.97 5.21
N GLY A 348 -7.96 2.24 4.25
CA GLY A 348 -7.40 2.05 2.92
C GLY A 348 -6.36 0.93 2.83
N PHE A 349 -6.26 0.08 3.84
CA PHE A 349 -5.32 -1.04 3.87
C PHE A 349 -5.97 -2.33 4.38
N CYS A 350 -5.32 -3.46 4.06
CA CYS A 350 -5.66 -4.76 4.60
C CYS A 350 -4.44 -5.40 5.25
N PRO A 351 -4.47 -5.75 6.56
CA PRO A 351 -3.35 -6.39 7.24
C PRO A 351 -2.89 -7.68 6.58
N ALA A 352 -1.65 -8.08 6.85
CA ALA A 352 -1.17 -9.42 6.49
C ALA A 352 -2.00 -10.50 7.23
N ILE A 353 -2.06 -11.71 6.68
CA ILE A 353 -2.90 -12.81 7.23
C ILE A 353 -2.51 -13.23 8.65
N ASN A 354 -1.27 -12.95 9.07
CA ASN A 354 -0.78 -13.15 10.44
C ASN A 354 -1.17 -11.99 11.40
N GLY A 355 -1.82 -10.95 10.89
CA GLY A 355 -2.28 -9.79 11.65
C GLY A 355 -1.28 -8.63 11.75
N ASP A 356 -0.17 -8.66 11.01
CA ASP A 356 0.74 -7.51 10.94
C ASP A 356 0.10 -6.37 10.12
N LEU A 357 0.08 -5.17 10.70
CA LEU A 357 -0.38 -3.97 10.00
C LEU A 357 0.68 -3.55 8.98
N PRO A 358 0.30 -3.12 7.76
CA PRO A 358 1.27 -2.68 6.77
C PRO A 358 1.99 -1.42 7.22
N PRO A 359 3.20 -1.14 6.71
CA PRO A 359 3.77 0.19 6.81
C PRO A 359 2.87 1.22 6.10
N MET A 360 3.15 2.50 6.34
CA MET A 360 2.45 3.60 5.65
C MET A 360 3.48 4.42 4.90
N ALA A 361 3.52 4.26 3.59
CA ALA A 361 4.31 5.06 2.67
C ALA A 361 3.44 6.21 2.16
N ILE A 362 3.89 7.45 2.27
CA ILE A 362 3.11 8.63 1.92
C ILE A 362 3.76 9.35 0.74
N ASP A 363 2.97 9.62 -0.31
CA ASP A 363 3.42 10.33 -1.50
C ASP A 363 4.21 11.62 -1.18
N ASP A 364 5.34 11.79 -1.86
CA ASP A 364 6.26 12.90 -1.69
C ASP A 364 6.20 13.90 -2.83
N ALA A 365 6.66 15.12 -2.56
CA ALA A 365 6.92 16.12 -3.59
C ALA A 365 8.22 16.87 -3.32
N TYR A 366 9.13 16.87 -4.31
CA TYR A 366 10.39 17.61 -4.24
C TYR A 366 10.60 18.50 -5.46
N THR A 367 11.28 19.62 -5.21
CA THR A 367 11.81 20.49 -6.27
C THR A 367 13.33 20.41 -6.23
N ILE A 368 13.95 19.98 -7.34
CA ILE A 368 15.38 19.68 -7.41
C ILE A 368 16.00 20.44 -8.60
N VAL A 369 17.20 20.97 -8.43
CA VAL A 369 18.01 21.51 -9.54
C VAL A 369 18.77 20.36 -10.19
N ALA A 370 18.85 20.31 -11.52
CA ALA A 370 19.57 19.25 -12.22
C ALA A 370 21.02 19.14 -11.70
N GLY A 371 21.44 17.93 -11.33
CA GLY A 371 22.72 17.65 -10.67
C GLY A 371 22.70 17.71 -9.14
N GLY A 372 21.54 17.97 -8.52
CA GLY A 372 21.37 18.04 -7.07
C GLY A 372 20.56 16.88 -6.46
N SER A 373 20.27 16.99 -5.17
CA SER A 373 19.44 16.09 -4.38
C SER A 373 18.22 16.80 -3.78
N SER A 374 17.22 16.03 -3.33
CA SER A 374 16.09 16.54 -2.55
C SER A 374 16.55 17.17 -1.24
N ALA A 375 15.77 18.13 -0.73
CA ALA A 375 16.04 18.80 0.54
C ALA A 375 15.72 17.94 1.78
N GLY A 376 14.84 16.94 1.62
CA GLY A 376 14.47 15.94 2.63
C GLY A 376 14.55 14.53 2.07
N VAL A 377 14.12 13.56 2.86
CA VAL A 377 14.13 12.13 2.51
C VAL A 377 12.71 11.60 2.44
N VAL A 378 12.49 10.56 1.63
CA VAL A 378 11.16 9.98 1.42
C VAL A 378 10.53 9.38 2.69
N LEU A 379 11.34 9.12 3.72
CA LEU A 379 10.87 8.56 4.99
C LEU A 379 10.38 9.61 6.01
N ASP A 380 10.48 10.91 5.69
CA ASP A 380 10.17 11.99 6.64
C ASP A 380 8.70 11.98 7.11
N ASN A 381 7.79 11.48 6.27
CA ASN A 381 6.35 11.36 6.50
C ASN A 381 5.86 9.90 6.54
N ASP A 382 6.76 8.92 6.53
CA ASP A 382 6.43 7.50 6.50
C ASP A 382 6.40 6.87 7.90
N PHE A 383 5.71 5.73 8.03
CA PHE A 383 5.60 4.98 9.29
C PHE A 383 5.89 3.49 9.10
N GLU A 384 6.58 2.88 10.07
CA GLU A 384 6.96 1.45 10.05
C GLU A 384 5.73 0.53 10.04
N THR A 385 4.66 0.95 10.71
CA THR A 385 3.35 0.30 10.74
C THR A 385 2.30 1.41 10.66
N TYR A 386 1.09 1.08 10.21
CA TYR A 386 -0.03 2.01 10.22
C TYR A 386 -0.23 2.63 11.63
N GLY A 387 -0.02 3.95 11.74
CA GLY A 387 -0.12 4.69 13.01
C GLY A 387 1.00 4.41 14.02
N GLY A 388 2.08 3.75 13.60
CA GLY A 388 3.23 3.39 14.43
C GLY A 388 4.31 4.47 14.53
N ALA A 389 5.54 4.02 14.81
CA ALA A 389 6.71 4.88 14.82
C ALA A 389 7.05 5.37 13.40
N GLN A 390 7.73 6.52 13.31
CA GLN A 390 8.26 7.02 12.04
C GLN A 390 9.18 5.96 11.40
N ALA A 391 9.07 5.81 10.08
CA ALA A 391 9.94 4.93 9.33
C ALA A 391 11.37 5.47 9.31
N THR A 392 12.33 4.56 9.42
CA THR A 392 13.76 4.82 9.36
C THR A 392 14.44 3.69 8.63
N LEU A 393 15.67 3.91 8.14
CA LEU A 393 16.44 2.84 7.49
C LEU A 393 16.85 1.70 8.45
N SER A 394 16.53 1.80 9.74
CA SER A 394 16.79 0.76 10.75
C SER A 394 15.61 -0.19 10.97
N ASN A 395 14.39 0.27 10.65
CA ASN A 395 13.15 -0.48 10.90
C ASN A 395 12.37 -0.78 9.62
N VAL A 396 12.64 -0.08 8.51
CA VAL A 396 12.14 -0.42 7.18
C VAL A 396 13.25 -0.69 6.17
N ILE A 397 12.95 -1.57 5.21
CA ILE A 397 13.73 -1.81 4.01
C ILE A 397 13.19 -0.88 2.93
N LEU A 398 13.98 0.13 2.54
CA LEU A 398 13.64 1.09 1.50
C LEU A 398 14.15 0.62 0.13
N SER A 399 13.27 0.61 -0.89
CA SER A 399 13.64 0.24 -2.25
C SER A 399 12.97 1.12 -3.31
N GLN A 400 13.63 1.28 -4.46
CA GLN A 400 13.04 1.93 -5.64
C GLN A 400 12.34 0.87 -6.50
N ILE A 401 11.07 1.08 -6.81
CA ILE A 401 10.28 0.19 -7.67
C ILE A 401 10.36 0.62 -9.14
N SER A 402 10.15 1.91 -9.42
CA SER A 402 10.18 2.41 -10.79
C SER A 402 10.48 3.90 -10.87
N THR A 403 10.88 4.38 -12.05
CA THR A 403 11.04 5.81 -12.34
C THR A 403 10.58 6.10 -13.76
N SER A 404 9.95 7.26 -13.96
CA SER A 404 9.56 7.78 -15.28
C SER A 404 10.76 8.29 -16.10
N ASN A 405 11.91 8.53 -15.45
CA ASN A 405 13.12 8.99 -16.11
C ASN A 405 14.37 8.43 -15.40
N PRO A 406 15.28 7.73 -16.09
CA PRO A 406 16.48 7.14 -15.49
C PRO A 406 17.44 8.17 -14.86
N ASN A 407 17.30 9.45 -15.18
CA ASN A 407 18.07 10.52 -14.53
C ASN A 407 17.53 10.91 -13.14
N ILE A 408 16.36 10.39 -12.75
CA ILE A 408 15.78 10.57 -11.42
C ILE A 408 15.82 9.22 -10.70
N SER A 409 16.50 9.18 -9.55
CA SER A 409 16.71 7.97 -8.76
C SER A 409 16.60 8.21 -7.27
N LEU A 410 16.21 7.19 -6.52
CA LEU A 410 16.23 7.16 -5.06
C LEU A 410 17.57 6.59 -4.58
N ASN A 411 18.23 7.30 -3.67
CA ASN A 411 19.34 6.75 -2.90
C ASN A 411 18.78 5.98 -1.70
N THR A 412 18.74 4.65 -1.79
CA THR A 412 18.17 3.80 -0.73
C THR A 412 19.02 3.74 0.54
N ALA A 413 20.25 4.28 0.50
CA ALA A 413 21.15 4.30 1.67
C ALA A 413 20.90 5.50 2.60
N ASP A 414 20.23 6.55 2.14
CA ASP A 414 19.91 7.74 2.93
C ASP A 414 18.46 8.25 2.74
N GLY A 415 17.74 7.79 1.71
CA GLY A 415 16.35 8.16 1.41
C GLY A 415 16.20 9.40 0.54
N HIS A 416 17.29 10.00 0.05
CA HIS A 416 17.21 11.19 -0.81
C HIS A 416 16.90 10.83 -2.27
N ILE A 417 16.19 11.74 -2.95
CA ILE A 417 15.99 11.68 -4.40
C ILE A 417 17.09 12.47 -5.10
N LEU A 418 17.70 11.88 -6.11
CA LEU A 418 18.79 12.43 -6.88
C LEU A 418 18.33 12.75 -8.30
N ALA A 419 18.76 13.90 -8.82
CA ALA A 419 18.59 14.28 -10.22
C ALA A 419 19.96 14.40 -10.91
N ALA A 420 20.20 13.60 -11.94
CA ALA A 420 21.47 13.62 -12.66
C ALA A 420 21.73 14.99 -13.34
N PRO A 421 23.00 15.40 -13.50
CA PRO A 421 23.34 16.60 -14.26
C PRO A 421 22.77 16.57 -15.68
N GLY A 422 22.26 17.71 -16.15
CA GLY A 422 21.67 17.83 -17.49
C GLY A 422 20.24 17.27 -17.63
N THR A 423 19.60 16.87 -16.53
CA THR A 423 18.17 16.53 -16.54
C THR A 423 17.33 17.71 -17.05
N PRO A 424 16.50 17.54 -18.09
CA PRO A 424 15.68 18.63 -18.61
C PRO A 424 14.70 19.16 -17.55
N PRO A 425 14.31 20.43 -17.63
CA PRO A 425 13.23 20.96 -16.81
C PRO A 425 11.91 20.24 -17.10
N GLY A 426 11.17 19.91 -16.05
CA GLY A 426 9.94 19.15 -16.16
C GLY A 426 9.52 18.50 -14.84
N THR A 427 8.42 17.76 -14.88
CA THR A 427 7.94 16.97 -13.75
C THR A 427 8.11 15.49 -14.07
N TYR A 428 8.68 14.76 -13.11
CA TYR A 428 8.95 13.33 -13.18
C TYR A 428 8.30 12.63 -12.00
N GLN A 429 7.98 11.36 -12.16
CA GLN A 429 7.50 10.47 -11.10
C GLN A 429 8.50 9.35 -10.82
N LEU A 430 8.61 8.97 -9.56
CA LEU A 430 9.34 7.79 -9.07
C LEU A 430 8.45 7.07 -8.06
N VAL A 431 8.41 5.75 -8.09
CA VAL A 431 7.69 4.93 -7.10
C VAL A 431 8.70 4.20 -6.23
N TYR A 432 8.56 4.33 -4.92
CA TYR A 432 9.35 3.61 -3.94
C TYR A 432 8.47 2.67 -3.10
N GLN A 433 9.12 1.79 -2.37
CA GLN A 433 8.50 0.85 -1.45
C GLN A 433 9.25 0.83 -0.13
N ILE A 434 8.49 0.75 0.96
CA ILE A 434 9.00 0.39 2.28
C ILE A 434 8.41 -0.95 2.70
N CYS A 435 9.26 -1.83 3.22
CA CYS A 435 8.85 -3.09 3.83
C CYS A 435 9.33 -3.13 5.28
N GLN A 436 8.59 -3.77 6.17
CA GLN A 436 9.03 -3.93 7.55
C GLN A 436 10.28 -4.81 7.63
N THR A 437 11.24 -4.43 8.46
CA THR A 437 12.42 -5.28 8.68
C THR A 437 12.05 -6.57 9.41
N ALA A 438 11.08 -6.50 10.34
CA ALA A 438 10.59 -7.65 11.09
C ALA A 438 9.72 -8.60 10.25
N ALA A 439 9.05 -8.08 9.22
CA ALA A 439 8.21 -8.84 8.29
C ALA A 439 8.46 -8.37 6.84
N PRO A 440 9.54 -8.82 6.17
CA PRO A 440 9.96 -8.29 4.86
C PRO A 440 8.96 -8.47 3.71
N SER A 441 7.93 -9.30 3.89
CA SER A 441 6.83 -9.47 2.93
C SER A 441 5.69 -8.45 3.12
N ASN A 442 5.69 -7.71 4.23
CA ASN A 442 4.68 -6.70 4.55
C ASN A 442 5.19 -5.31 4.16
N CYS A 443 4.63 -4.77 3.08
CA CYS A 443 5.14 -3.60 2.39
C CYS A 443 4.04 -2.63 1.96
N ASP A 444 4.43 -1.39 1.72
CA ASP A 444 3.58 -0.34 1.13
C ASP A 444 4.40 0.49 0.12
N THR A 445 3.72 1.12 -0.83
CA THR A 445 4.36 1.89 -1.91
C THR A 445 3.84 3.31 -1.98
N ALA A 446 4.72 4.26 -2.29
CA ALA A 446 4.36 5.66 -2.49
C ALA A 446 5.05 6.26 -3.73
N THR A 447 4.44 7.33 -4.24
CA THR A 447 4.89 8.06 -5.42
C THR A 447 5.54 9.37 -5.04
N VAL A 448 6.76 9.59 -5.52
CA VAL A 448 7.47 10.86 -5.44
C VAL A 448 7.25 11.66 -6.73
N THR A 449 6.72 12.87 -6.58
CA THR A 449 6.66 13.87 -7.66
C THR A 449 7.88 14.79 -7.62
N VAL A 450 8.73 14.71 -8.64
CA VAL A 450 9.98 15.50 -8.74
C VAL A 450 9.85 16.57 -9.80
N THR A 451 9.97 17.84 -9.40
CA THR A 451 10.00 18.98 -10.32
C THR A 451 11.42 19.47 -10.52
N ILE A 452 11.92 19.38 -11.75
CA ILE A 452 13.20 19.95 -12.15
C ILE A 452 12.99 21.37 -12.66
N GLN A 453 13.54 22.34 -11.92
CA GLN A 453 13.48 23.73 -12.33
C GLN A 453 14.43 24.01 -13.51
N GLY A 454 13.97 24.85 -14.44
CA GLY A 454 14.85 25.44 -15.45
C GLY A 454 15.83 26.40 -14.81
N ILE A 455 17.08 26.37 -15.27
CA ILE A 455 18.06 27.41 -14.92
C ILE A 455 17.55 28.71 -15.55
N VAL A 456 17.17 29.70 -14.75
CA VAL A 456 16.87 31.05 -15.27
C VAL A 456 18.23 31.68 -15.61
N PRO A 457 18.58 31.93 -16.88
CA PRO A 457 19.78 32.68 -17.18
C PRO A 457 19.60 34.11 -16.64
N CYS A 458 20.47 34.54 -15.72
CA CYS A 458 20.47 35.92 -15.24
C CYS A 458 20.91 36.86 -16.37
N TYR A 459 19.99 37.69 -16.86
CA TYR A 459 20.28 38.82 -17.76
C TYR A 459 20.32 40.11 -16.94
N LYS A 460 21.44 40.85 -16.98
CA LYS A 460 21.45 42.23 -16.49
C LYS A 460 20.67 43.08 -17.50
N PRO A 461 19.60 43.80 -17.11
CA PRO A 461 18.89 44.69 -18.02
C PRO A 461 19.87 45.68 -18.66
N ALA A 462 19.63 46.07 -19.91
CA ALA A 462 20.40 47.14 -20.53
C ALA A 462 20.28 48.41 -19.67
N VAL A 463 21.39 49.13 -19.46
CA VAL A 463 21.35 50.44 -18.79
C VAL A 463 20.53 51.39 -19.65
N THR A 464 19.36 51.82 -19.18
CA THR A 464 18.42 52.67 -19.93
C THR A 464 18.59 54.17 -19.66
N ALA A 465 19.54 54.55 -18.79
CA ALA A 465 19.81 55.94 -18.43
C ALA A 465 21.32 56.20 -18.21
N GLY A 466 21.83 57.36 -18.62
CA GLY A 466 23.24 57.74 -18.48
C GLY A 466 23.82 58.36 -19.77
N THR A 467 25.12 58.69 -19.77
CA THR A 467 25.78 59.24 -20.97
C THR A 467 25.86 58.18 -22.05
N VAL A 468 25.15 58.42 -23.16
CA VAL A 468 24.94 57.48 -24.26
C VAL A 468 26.05 57.67 -25.31
N LEU A 469 27.25 57.16 -25.04
CA LEU A 469 28.37 57.22 -25.99
C LEU A 469 28.16 56.27 -27.17
N SER A 470 28.55 56.71 -28.37
CA SER A 470 28.60 55.84 -29.56
C SER A 470 29.55 54.68 -29.32
N ALA A 471 29.14 53.46 -29.69
CA ALA A 471 30.07 52.35 -29.75
C ALA A 471 30.87 52.45 -31.05
N ASP A 472 32.12 52.92 -30.95
CA ASP A 472 32.95 53.19 -32.13
C ASP A 472 33.70 51.95 -32.64
N PHE A 473 33.58 50.82 -31.94
CA PHE A 473 34.15 49.54 -32.33
C PHE A 473 33.08 48.44 -32.47
N GLY A 474 33.19 47.65 -33.54
CA GLY A 474 32.33 46.48 -33.70
C GLY A 474 32.79 45.54 -34.81
N ILE A 475 32.30 44.30 -34.74
CA ILE A 475 32.50 43.25 -35.75
C ILE A 475 31.11 42.76 -36.19
N THR A 476 30.81 42.83 -37.50
CA THR A 476 29.54 42.36 -38.07
C THR A 476 29.79 41.35 -39.17
N SER A 477 29.07 40.23 -39.15
CA SER A 477 29.02 39.29 -40.28
C SER A 477 28.02 39.69 -41.36
N LEU A 478 27.30 40.80 -41.16
CA LEU A 478 26.24 41.29 -42.04
C LEU A 478 26.71 42.38 -43.02
N SER A 479 28.01 42.70 -43.04
CA SER A 479 28.62 43.73 -43.90
C SER A 479 28.00 45.13 -43.74
N ARG A 480 27.74 45.53 -42.49
CA ARG A 480 27.12 46.83 -42.13
C ARG A 480 28.09 47.81 -41.44
N ALA A 481 29.39 47.51 -41.43
CA ALA A 481 30.42 48.38 -40.87
C ALA A 481 30.51 49.68 -41.68
N ASP A 482 30.23 50.81 -41.03
CA ASP A 482 30.34 52.13 -41.62
C ASP A 482 30.74 53.18 -40.57
N SER A 483 31.33 54.28 -41.02
CA SER A 483 31.83 55.35 -40.18
C SER A 483 30.70 56.24 -39.65
N GLY A 484 30.90 56.81 -38.46
CA GLY A 484 30.01 57.82 -37.87
C GLY A 484 29.02 57.29 -36.84
N GLY A 485 28.54 58.19 -35.98
CA GLY A 485 27.73 57.84 -34.80
C GLY A 485 26.28 57.43 -35.07
N ASN A 486 25.80 57.57 -36.30
CA ASN A 486 24.44 57.18 -36.71
C ASN A 486 24.39 55.89 -37.53
N ASN A 487 25.56 55.39 -37.95
CA ASN A 487 25.69 54.13 -38.66
C ASN A 487 26.13 53.02 -37.70
N TRP A 488 26.08 51.75 -38.12
CA TRP A 488 26.62 50.66 -37.30
C TRP A 488 28.17 50.70 -37.34
N PRO A 489 28.87 50.51 -36.21
CA PRO A 489 28.39 50.11 -34.89
C PRO A 489 27.85 51.26 -34.03
N GLY A 490 28.15 52.51 -34.37
CA GLY A 490 27.86 53.72 -33.57
C GLY A 490 26.39 53.94 -33.19
N ILE A 491 25.43 53.37 -33.93
CA ILE A 491 24.01 53.38 -33.59
C ILE A 491 23.69 52.53 -32.34
N ARG A 492 24.55 51.57 -31.99
CA ARG A 492 24.53 50.90 -30.69
C ARG A 492 25.30 51.78 -29.72
N LYS A 493 24.70 52.05 -28.58
CA LYS A 493 25.22 53.00 -27.60
C LYS A 493 25.56 52.31 -26.29
N GLY A 494 26.52 52.85 -25.56
CA GLY A 494 26.91 52.37 -24.23
C GLY A 494 27.68 51.04 -24.23
N ALA A 495 28.16 50.59 -25.38
CA ALA A 495 28.99 49.40 -25.51
C ALA A 495 30.41 49.77 -25.93
N TRP A 496 31.41 49.08 -25.38
CA TRP A 496 32.80 49.20 -25.80
C TRP A 496 33.08 48.44 -27.11
N ALA A 497 32.30 47.39 -27.38
CA ALA A 497 32.37 46.60 -28.60
C ALA A 497 30.99 46.09 -28.98
N VAL A 498 30.67 46.13 -30.28
CA VAL A 498 29.41 45.60 -30.83
C VAL A 498 29.71 44.39 -31.70
N LEU A 499 29.18 43.23 -31.35
CA LEU A 499 29.29 42.01 -32.17
C LEU A 499 27.92 41.71 -32.78
N GLU A 500 27.84 41.55 -34.11
CA GLU A 500 26.58 41.29 -34.81
C GLU A 500 26.70 40.11 -35.77
N SER A 501 25.78 39.14 -35.66
CA SER A 501 25.72 37.99 -36.54
C SER A 501 24.33 37.33 -36.52
N ARG A 502 23.90 36.74 -37.64
CA ARG A 502 22.65 35.95 -37.71
C ARG A 502 22.83 34.46 -37.46
N ASN A 503 23.97 33.91 -37.84
CA ASN A 503 24.21 32.47 -37.90
C ASN A 503 25.65 32.04 -37.55
N LYS A 504 26.56 32.99 -37.30
CA LYS A 504 27.92 32.71 -36.84
C LYS A 504 28.02 32.98 -35.34
N GLY A 505 28.55 32.02 -34.59
CA GLY A 505 28.91 32.24 -33.19
C GLY A 505 30.15 33.12 -33.06
N PHE A 506 30.30 33.75 -31.90
CA PHE A 506 31.57 34.36 -31.51
C PHE A 506 32.52 33.24 -31.08
N VAL A 507 33.58 33.01 -31.86
CA VAL A 507 34.57 31.97 -31.58
C VAL A 507 35.85 32.66 -31.13
N LEU A 508 36.26 32.37 -29.90
CA LEU A 508 37.53 32.81 -29.35
C LEU A 508 38.63 31.81 -29.65
N ASN A 509 39.86 32.32 -29.80
CA ASN A 509 41.03 31.44 -29.84
C ASN A 509 41.12 30.67 -28.53
N ARG A 510 41.31 29.35 -28.64
CA ARG A 510 41.42 28.43 -27.52
C ARG A 510 42.89 28.09 -27.32
N LEU A 511 43.48 28.57 -26.23
CA LEU A 511 44.91 28.46 -25.96
C LEU A 511 45.14 27.78 -24.61
N THR A 512 46.23 27.04 -24.47
CA THR A 512 46.72 26.56 -23.18
C THR A 512 47.51 27.66 -22.45
N ASP A 513 47.78 27.49 -21.15
CA ASP A 513 48.66 28.40 -20.39
C ASP A 513 50.00 28.67 -21.09
N ALA A 514 50.62 27.62 -21.63
CA ALA A 514 51.89 27.73 -22.35
C ALA A 514 51.76 28.55 -23.64
N GLN A 515 50.66 28.41 -24.36
CA GLN A 515 50.40 29.17 -25.58
C GLN A 515 50.07 30.63 -25.29
N VAL A 516 49.34 30.92 -24.20
CA VAL A 516 49.07 32.29 -23.76
C VAL A 516 50.38 32.99 -23.34
N ALA A 517 51.26 32.28 -22.62
CA ALA A 517 52.57 32.80 -22.22
C ALA A 517 53.53 33.04 -23.40
N ALA A 518 53.33 32.35 -24.52
CA ALA A 518 54.16 32.47 -25.73
C ALA A 518 53.75 33.63 -26.66
N ILE A 519 52.66 34.36 -26.36
CA ILE A 519 52.25 35.52 -27.16
C ILE A 519 53.34 36.60 -27.05
N PRO A 520 53.92 37.07 -28.18
CA PRO A 520 54.98 38.08 -28.14
C PRO A 520 54.55 39.35 -27.42
N LEU A 521 55.45 39.93 -26.60
CA LEU A 521 55.14 41.12 -25.79
C LEU A 521 54.67 42.31 -26.62
N ALA A 522 55.16 42.47 -27.85
CA ALA A 522 54.74 43.55 -28.76
C ALA A 522 53.28 43.40 -29.23
N ASP A 523 52.75 42.18 -29.25
CA ASP A 523 51.42 41.85 -29.76
C ASP A 523 50.34 41.92 -28.68
N LEU A 524 50.72 41.92 -27.40
CA LEU A 524 49.78 42.07 -26.30
C LEU A 524 49.08 43.43 -26.36
N LYS A 525 47.77 43.41 -26.11
CA LYS A 525 46.89 44.58 -26.08
C LYS A 525 45.91 44.43 -24.93
N GLU A 526 45.61 45.55 -24.28
CA GLU A 526 44.47 45.63 -23.36
C GLU A 526 43.20 45.22 -24.10
N GLY A 527 42.36 44.40 -23.46
CA GLY A 527 41.14 43.84 -24.02
C GLY A 527 41.33 42.60 -24.89
N MET A 528 42.55 42.06 -25.04
CA MET A 528 42.76 40.80 -25.77
C MET A 528 42.03 39.64 -25.05
N LEU A 529 41.30 38.81 -25.81
CA LEU A 529 40.46 37.72 -25.30
C LEU A 529 40.91 36.36 -25.81
N VAL A 530 41.02 35.38 -24.91
CA VAL A 530 41.25 33.97 -25.25
C VAL A 530 40.44 33.07 -24.33
N TYR A 531 40.05 31.89 -24.80
CA TYR A 531 39.54 30.86 -23.92
C TYR A 531 40.70 29.96 -23.50
N ASN A 532 41.07 30.01 -22.21
CA ASN A 532 42.16 29.23 -21.68
C ASN A 532 41.68 27.80 -21.37
N THR A 533 42.16 26.83 -22.14
CA THR A 533 41.73 25.44 -22.01
C THR A 533 42.35 24.72 -20.81
N THR A 534 43.48 25.21 -20.29
CA THR A 534 44.11 24.65 -19.09
C THR A 534 43.38 25.09 -17.83
N GLN A 535 42.97 26.36 -17.77
CA GLN A 535 42.28 26.96 -16.64
C GLN A 535 40.74 26.88 -16.74
N ASN A 536 40.23 26.38 -17.87
CA ASN A 536 38.80 26.26 -18.17
C ASN A 536 38.04 27.58 -17.98
N CYS A 537 38.61 28.69 -18.47
CA CYS A 537 38.07 30.03 -18.23
C CYS A 537 38.20 30.93 -19.47
N LEU A 538 37.34 31.95 -19.57
CA LEU A 538 37.57 33.09 -20.46
C LEU A 538 38.65 33.99 -19.83
N GLN A 539 39.77 34.20 -20.52
CA GLN A 539 40.79 35.16 -20.08
C GLN A 539 40.70 36.46 -20.86
N VAL A 540 40.87 37.58 -20.14
CA VAL A 540 41.01 38.92 -20.71
C VAL A 540 42.34 39.50 -20.26
N ASN A 541 43.11 40.07 -21.18
CA ASN A 541 44.30 40.83 -20.83
C ASN A 541 43.89 42.26 -20.46
N THR A 542 44.06 42.65 -19.19
CA THR A 542 43.49 43.90 -18.66
C THR A 542 44.41 45.12 -18.76
N ASP A 543 45.68 44.94 -19.11
CA ASP A 543 46.67 46.04 -19.14
C ASP A 543 47.65 45.96 -20.31
N GLY A 544 47.50 44.98 -21.21
CA GLY A 544 48.38 44.77 -22.34
C GLY A 544 49.74 44.17 -21.99
N THR A 545 49.93 43.65 -20.78
CA THR A 545 51.19 43.03 -20.34
C THR A 545 51.05 41.51 -20.13
N ALA A 546 52.16 40.79 -20.01
CA ALA A 546 52.11 39.34 -19.76
C ALA A 546 51.43 38.98 -18.42
N ALA A 547 51.45 39.88 -17.43
CA ALA A 547 50.79 39.70 -16.13
C ALA A 547 49.29 40.13 -16.14
N GLY A 548 48.85 40.76 -17.23
CA GLY A 548 47.51 41.31 -17.40
C GLY A 548 46.41 40.27 -17.61
N TRP A 549 46.73 38.99 -17.85
CA TRP A 549 45.74 37.95 -18.06
C TRP A 549 44.96 37.63 -16.78
N LYS A 550 43.64 37.81 -16.81
CA LYS A 550 42.71 37.48 -15.72
C LYS A 550 41.64 36.50 -16.18
N CYS A 551 41.39 35.44 -15.40
CA CYS A 551 40.28 34.53 -15.62
C CYS A 551 38.96 35.15 -15.18
N PHE A 552 37.96 35.06 -16.05
CA PHE A 552 36.55 35.28 -15.75
C PHE A 552 35.89 33.91 -15.65
N ASN A 553 36.03 33.27 -14.48
CA ASN A 553 35.51 31.93 -14.18
C ASN A 553 34.33 31.95 -13.19
N THR A 554 34.04 33.11 -12.61
CA THR A 554 32.93 33.27 -11.67
C THR A 554 31.79 33.95 -12.40
N GLN A 555 30.65 33.26 -12.49
CA GLN A 555 29.41 33.83 -13.00
C GLN A 555 28.82 34.72 -11.92
N THR A 556 29.41 35.91 -11.72
CA THR A 556 28.88 36.89 -10.78
C THR A 556 27.86 37.78 -11.47
N CYS A 557 26.73 38.03 -10.81
CA CYS A 557 25.98 39.27 -11.01
C CYS A 557 26.45 40.27 -9.93
N PRO A 558 27.43 41.14 -10.20
CA PRO A 558 27.63 42.31 -9.38
C PRO A 558 26.57 43.36 -9.80
N ASP A 559 25.90 43.90 -8.78
CA ASP A 559 24.77 44.85 -8.78
C ASP A 559 24.66 45.77 -10.00
#